data_AF-V5F8X8-F1
#
_entry.id   AF-V5F8X8-F1
#
_cell.length_a   1.000
_cell.length_b   1.000
_cell.length_c   1.000
_cell.angle_alpha   90.00
_cell.angle_beta   90.00
_cell.angle_gamma   90.00
#
_symmetry.space_group_name_H-M   'P 1'
#
loop_
_entity.id
_entity.type
_entity.pdbx_description
1 polymer ?
#
loop_
_entity_poly.entity_id
_entity_poly.type
_entity_poly.pdbx_seq_one_letter_code
_entity_poly.pdbx_strand_id
1 'polypeptide(L)'
;MKVLGSGHARIFFPQFQYRSFSRCTPRYQLGPFTRRLFNLPTPPRAPSQKHDSLDAFVSYAQRTGLPENSTTYVGTHYEYTVLQTLRRFAFDLHRVGGRDDAGTDLVGTWHLPERDQALRVIVQCKALKTKLGPNLVRELDGAFRHSPVGWRTSDKLGILISPREATKGVRDAISKSSYPLLWMMIERDGVLRQALWNGKAEDIGLAALGVETQYGGQSAQPVLKEVILTWDGEPLPYMDKVEGEMSKIEAQWLAAWECQDTSENGKVKLLEKVQAMFPDVIGGMPPLTRGRGTER
;
A
#
# COMPACT_ATOMS: atom_id res chain seq x y z
N MET A 1 -61.97 -14.46 -14.81
CA MET A 1 -60.81 -13.94 -15.57
C MET A 1 -59.92 -13.18 -14.60
N LYS A 2 -58.76 -13.75 -14.26
CA LYS A 2 -57.85 -13.23 -13.22
C LYS A 2 -56.92 -12.15 -13.77
N VAL A 3 -56.73 -11.13 -12.94
CA VAL A 3 -55.88 -9.95 -13.12
C VAL A 3 -54.39 -10.36 -13.20
N LEU A 4 -53.67 -9.84 -14.21
CA LEU A 4 -52.22 -10.00 -14.35
C LEU A 4 -51.50 -9.01 -13.43
N GLY A 5 -50.88 -9.54 -12.37
CA GLY A 5 -50.06 -8.81 -11.42
C GLY A 5 -48.64 -8.56 -11.91
N SER A 6 -48.14 -7.36 -11.59
CA SER A 6 -46.77 -6.87 -11.78
C SER A 6 -45.72 -7.81 -11.16
N GLY A 7 -44.93 -8.46 -12.00
CA GLY A 7 -43.78 -9.25 -11.59
C GLY A 7 -42.59 -8.36 -11.26
N HIS A 8 -42.32 -8.17 -9.98
CA HIS A 8 -41.05 -7.63 -9.50
C HIS A 8 -39.92 -8.61 -9.85
N ALA A 9 -39.06 -8.23 -10.81
CA ALA A 9 -37.81 -8.92 -11.07
C ALA A 9 -36.87 -8.71 -9.87
N ARG A 10 -36.78 -9.71 -8.99
CA ARG A 10 -35.76 -9.77 -7.94
C ARG A 10 -34.43 -10.08 -8.62
N ILE A 11 -33.60 -9.05 -8.80
CA ILE A 11 -32.20 -9.21 -9.22
C ILE A 11 -31.47 -9.87 -8.05
N PHE A 12 -31.23 -11.18 -8.17
CA PHE A 12 -30.33 -11.91 -7.28
C PHE A 12 -28.90 -11.48 -7.61
N PHE A 13 -28.28 -10.69 -6.73
CA PHE A 13 -26.82 -10.55 -6.73
C PHE A 13 -26.24 -11.84 -6.12
N PRO A 14 -25.34 -12.55 -6.81
CA PRO A 14 -24.72 -13.72 -6.23
C PRO A 14 -23.93 -13.29 -4.99
N GLN A 15 -24.08 -14.04 -3.89
CA GLN A 15 -23.20 -13.98 -2.74
C GLN A 15 -21.77 -14.20 -3.27
N PHE A 16 -20.97 -13.13 -3.31
CA PHE A 16 -19.55 -13.24 -3.55
C PHE A 16 -18.95 -14.06 -2.41
N GLN A 17 -18.70 -15.35 -2.66
CA GLN A 17 -17.85 -16.16 -1.82
C GLN A 17 -16.45 -15.57 -1.93
N TYR A 18 -16.11 -14.72 -0.96
CA TYR A 18 -14.73 -14.31 -0.71
C TYR A 18 -13.91 -15.61 -0.59
N ARG A 19 -13.01 -15.86 -1.56
CA ARG A 19 -11.94 -16.84 -1.35
C ARG A 19 -11.29 -16.45 -0.03
N SER A 20 -11.19 -17.41 0.89
CA SER A 20 -10.72 -17.19 2.26
C SER A 20 -9.39 -16.44 2.23
N PHE A 21 -9.45 -15.11 2.34
CA PHE A 21 -8.31 -14.29 2.69
C PHE A 21 -7.88 -14.77 4.08
N SER A 22 -6.59 -15.04 4.26
CA SER A 22 -6.05 -15.42 5.56
C SER A 22 -6.67 -14.54 6.63
N ARG A 23 -7.31 -15.16 7.63
CA ARG A 23 -7.85 -14.51 8.84
C ARG A 23 -6.72 -14.00 9.75
N CYS A 24 -5.66 -13.46 9.16
CA CYS A 24 -4.62 -12.75 9.90
C CYS A 24 -5.00 -11.29 9.86
N THR A 25 -5.59 -10.82 10.95
CA THR A 25 -5.76 -9.41 11.27
C THR A 25 -4.40 -8.72 11.09
N PRO A 26 -4.17 -7.85 10.08
CA PRO A 26 -2.87 -7.23 9.92
C PRO A 26 -2.82 -6.04 10.88
N ARG A 27 -2.37 -6.28 12.11
CA ARG A 27 -1.99 -5.22 13.04
C ARG A 27 -0.68 -5.60 13.73
N TYR A 28 0.38 -5.69 12.94
CA TYR A 28 1.65 -5.15 13.41
C TYR A 28 1.70 -3.71 12.93
N GLN A 29 0.99 -2.81 13.64
CA GLN A 29 1.33 -1.40 13.50
C GLN A 29 2.78 -1.26 13.92
N LEU A 30 3.67 -1.04 12.96
CA LEU A 30 5.09 -0.83 13.22
C LEU A 30 5.24 0.20 14.33
N GLY A 31 5.94 -0.19 15.40
CA GLY A 31 6.09 0.61 16.61
C GLY A 31 6.85 1.91 16.33
N PRO A 32 6.76 2.91 17.24
CA PRO A 32 7.50 4.15 17.10
C PRO A 32 9.01 3.94 16.94
N PHE A 33 9.58 2.96 17.66
CA PHE A 33 10.99 2.61 17.53
C PHE A 33 11.31 2.04 16.15
N THR A 34 10.61 1.00 15.70
CA THR A 34 10.79 0.38 14.38
C THR A 34 10.69 1.42 13.27
N ARG A 35 9.66 2.27 13.32
CA ARG A 35 9.48 3.34 12.32
C ARG A 35 10.67 4.29 12.30
N ARG A 36 11.18 4.67 13.45
CA ARG A 36 12.35 5.56 13.54
C ARG A 36 13.62 4.88 13.03
N LEU A 37 13.81 3.60 13.37
CA LEU A 37 14.96 2.80 12.93
C LEU A 37 15.03 2.69 11.40
N PHE A 38 13.89 2.53 10.73
CA PHE A 38 13.77 2.41 9.27
C PHE A 38 13.40 3.71 8.56
N ASN A 39 13.50 4.88 9.23
CA ASN A 39 13.16 6.20 8.67
C ASN A 39 11.74 6.28 8.03
N LEU A 40 10.79 5.54 8.59
CA LEU A 40 9.42 5.50 8.10
C LEU A 40 8.63 6.74 8.54
N PRO A 41 7.72 7.27 7.70
CA PRO A 41 6.89 8.40 8.08
C PRO A 41 5.95 8.04 9.25
N THR A 42 5.65 9.03 10.08
CA THR A 42 4.59 8.92 11.09
C THR A 42 3.26 8.63 10.41
N PRO A 43 2.46 7.66 10.90
CA PRO A 43 1.21 7.32 10.24
C PRO A 43 0.24 8.51 10.35
N PRO A 44 -0.55 8.77 9.31
CA PRO A 44 -1.54 9.85 9.36
C PRO A 44 -2.61 9.52 10.40
N ARG A 45 -3.31 10.55 10.89
CA ARG A 45 -4.47 10.35 11.76
C ARG A 45 -5.55 9.61 10.97
N ALA A 46 -6.22 8.66 11.62
CA ALA A 46 -7.30 7.92 11.00
C ALA A 46 -8.39 8.90 10.51
N PRO A 47 -8.85 8.79 9.24
CA PRO A 47 -9.83 9.70 8.66
C PRO A 47 -11.22 9.52 9.28
N SER A 48 -11.46 8.36 9.90
CA SER A 48 -12.71 8.01 10.57
C SER A 48 -12.42 7.30 11.88
N GLN A 49 -13.18 7.64 12.92
CA GLN A 49 -13.20 6.89 14.18
C GLN A 49 -14.13 5.67 14.13
N LYS A 50 -14.86 5.49 13.02
CA LYS A 50 -15.94 4.50 12.92
C LYS A 50 -15.51 3.19 12.27
N HIS A 51 -14.45 3.23 11.46
CA HIS A 51 -13.90 2.09 10.75
C HIS A 51 -12.45 2.36 10.34
N ASP A 52 -11.65 1.31 10.31
CA ASP A 52 -10.22 1.34 9.97
C ASP A 52 -9.78 0.17 9.08
N SER A 53 -10.72 -0.72 8.75
CA SER A 53 -10.52 -1.94 7.98
C SER A 53 -11.76 -2.23 7.14
N LEU A 54 -11.64 -3.12 6.15
CA LEU A 54 -12.76 -3.51 5.28
C LEU A 54 -13.92 -4.08 6.10
N ASP A 55 -13.64 -5.01 7.01
CA ASP A 55 -14.66 -5.66 7.84
C ASP A 55 -15.35 -4.67 8.77
N ALA A 56 -14.59 -3.76 9.39
CA ALA A 56 -15.15 -2.70 10.23
C ALA A 56 -16.02 -1.73 9.41
N PHE A 57 -15.61 -1.42 8.17
CA PHE A 57 -16.38 -0.56 7.27
C PHE A 57 -17.69 -1.22 6.82
N VAL A 58 -17.66 -2.50 6.42
CA VAL A 58 -18.87 -3.26 6.06
C VAL A 58 -19.84 -3.34 7.23
N SER A 59 -19.33 -3.65 8.43
CA SER A 59 -20.14 -3.67 9.67
C SER A 59 -20.74 -2.30 9.99
N TYR A 60 -19.97 -1.23 9.79
CA TYR A 60 -20.44 0.15 9.93
C TYR A 60 -21.57 0.46 8.95
N ALA A 61 -21.37 0.17 7.66
CA ALA A 61 -22.34 0.44 6.60
C ALA A 61 -23.67 -0.27 6.84
N GLN A 62 -23.62 -1.54 7.25
CA GLN A 62 -24.82 -2.31 7.62
C GLN A 62 -25.56 -1.67 8.80
N ARG A 63 -24.84 -1.33 9.88
CA ARG A 63 -25.43 -0.73 11.09
C ARG A 63 -26.06 0.64 10.83
N THR A 64 -25.48 1.45 9.95
CA THR A 64 -26.02 2.78 9.62
C THR A 64 -26.96 2.79 8.43
N GLY A 65 -27.22 1.65 7.79
CA GLY A 65 -28.04 1.56 6.58
C GLY A 65 -27.45 2.30 5.38
N LEU A 66 -26.12 2.38 5.26
CA LEU A 66 -25.46 3.00 4.09
C LEU A 66 -25.69 2.13 2.84
N PRO A 67 -26.31 2.65 1.77
CA PRO A 67 -26.60 1.84 0.59
C PRO A 67 -25.33 1.38 -0.13
N GLU A 68 -25.26 0.09 -0.49
CA GLU A 68 -24.08 -0.52 -1.14
C GLU A 68 -23.82 0.01 -2.56
N ASN A 69 -24.84 0.58 -3.20
CA ASN A 69 -24.74 1.20 -4.53
C ASN A 69 -24.33 2.68 -4.47
N SER A 70 -24.21 3.27 -3.27
CA SER A 70 -23.81 4.66 -3.11
C SER A 70 -22.35 4.86 -3.49
N THR A 71 -22.01 6.04 -4.02
CA THR A 71 -20.63 6.39 -4.38
C THR A 71 -19.70 6.30 -3.18
N THR A 72 -20.17 6.70 -2.00
CA THR A 72 -19.41 6.60 -0.74
C THR A 72 -19.10 5.16 -0.38
N TYR A 73 -20.09 4.25 -0.45
CA TYR A 73 -19.85 2.83 -0.14
C TYR A 73 -18.88 2.24 -1.15
N VAL A 74 -19.15 2.44 -2.44
CA VAL A 74 -18.37 1.88 -3.54
C VAL A 74 -16.92 2.36 -3.51
N GLY A 75 -16.68 3.64 -3.21
CA GLY A 75 -15.34 4.21 -3.09
C GLY A 75 -14.60 3.68 -1.86
N THR A 76 -15.20 3.82 -0.68
CA THR A 76 -14.58 3.41 0.59
C THR A 76 -14.28 1.91 0.64
N HIS A 77 -15.20 1.06 0.15
CA HIS A 77 -14.98 -0.38 0.05
C HIS A 77 -13.80 -0.70 -0.88
N TYR A 78 -13.73 -0.02 -2.03
CA TYR A 78 -12.65 -0.21 -2.99
C TYR A 78 -11.29 0.25 -2.45
N GLU A 79 -11.23 1.39 -1.75
CA GLU A 79 -10.01 1.86 -1.08
C GLU A 79 -9.48 0.84 -0.07
N TYR A 80 -10.34 0.24 0.76
CA TYR A 80 -9.94 -0.82 1.69
C TYR A 80 -9.51 -2.10 1.00
N THR A 81 -10.18 -2.46 -0.10
CA THR A 81 -9.80 -3.62 -0.92
C THR A 81 -8.40 -3.44 -1.50
N VAL A 82 -8.10 -2.26 -2.02
CA VAL A 82 -6.76 -1.90 -2.55
C VAL A 82 -5.72 -1.91 -1.43
N LEU A 83 -6.01 -1.30 -0.28
CA LEU A 83 -5.13 -1.29 0.88
C LEU A 83 -4.75 -2.71 1.32
N GLN A 84 -5.73 -3.61 1.45
CA GLN A 84 -5.48 -5.02 1.80
C GLN A 84 -4.71 -5.76 0.69
N THR A 85 -5.06 -5.53 -0.57
CA THR A 85 -4.44 -6.18 -1.73
C THR A 85 -2.95 -5.86 -1.82
N LEU A 86 -2.57 -4.60 -1.64
CA LEU A 86 -1.20 -4.15 -1.82
C LEU A 86 -0.24 -4.66 -0.73
N ARG A 87 -0.73 -5.15 0.41
CA ARG A 87 0.11 -5.87 1.37
C ARG A 87 0.78 -7.10 0.76
N ARG A 88 0.20 -7.71 -0.29
CA ARG A 88 0.82 -8.83 -1.03
C ARG A 88 2.10 -8.44 -1.77
N PHE A 89 2.33 -7.15 -1.96
CA PHE A 89 3.46 -6.60 -2.72
C PHE A 89 4.30 -5.66 -1.86
N ALA A 90 4.43 -5.95 -0.56
CA ALA A 90 5.24 -5.19 0.41
C ALA A 90 4.86 -3.71 0.59
N PHE A 91 3.59 -3.35 0.43
CA PHE A 91 3.11 -2.02 0.79
C PHE A 91 2.57 -1.98 2.23
N ASP A 92 2.93 -0.92 2.95
CA ASP A 92 2.29 -0.50 4.21
C ASP A 92 1.53 0.82 3.97
N LEU A 93 0.20 0.74 3.84
CA LEU A 93 -0.65 1.87 3.46
C LEU A 93 -1.65 2.23 4.55
N HIS A 94 -1.94 3.51 4.62
CA HIS A 94 -2.90 4.11 5.52
C HIS A 94 -3.92 4.89 4.69
N ARG A 95 -5.20 4.63 4.94
CA ARG A 95 -6.28 5.40 4.32
C ARG A 95 -6.29 6.81 4.89
N VAL A 96 -6.35 7.81 4.01
CA VAL A 96 -6.51 9.23 4.35
C VAL A 96 -7.70 9.88 3.63
N GLY A 97 -8.32 9.16 2.68
CA GLY A 97 -9.42 9.63 1.85
C GLY A 97 -10.59 10.18 2.67
N GLY A 98 -11.05 11.38 2.31
CA GLY A 98 -12.01 12.17 3.07
C GLY A 98 -12.28 13.55 2.46
N ARG A 99 -12.95 14.43 3.21
CA ARG A 99 -13.12 15.81 2.77
C ARG A 99 -11.74 16.51 2.83
N ASP A 100 -11.39 17.24 1.77
CA ASP A 100 -10.15 18.04 1.63
C ASP A 100 -8.83 17.25 1.50
N ASP A 101 -8.89 16.01 0.99
CA ASP A 101 -7.72 15.14 0.79
C ASP A 101 -6.89 15.41 -0.50
N ALA A 102 -7.24 16.46 -1.24
CA ALA A 102 -6.67 16.81 -2.54
C ALA A 102 -6.63 15.65 -3.55
N GLY A 103 -7.53 14.66 -3.41
CA GLY A 103 -7.61 13.48 -4.25
C GLY A 103 -6.63 12.36 -3.89
N THR A 104 -5.97 12.43 -2.73
CA THR A 104 -5.14 11.33 -2.19
C THR A 104 -5.98 10.45 -1.29
N ASP A 105 -6.18 9.19 -1.67
CA ASP A 105 -7.04 8.26 -0.92
C ASP A 105 -6.23 7.46 0.11
N LEU A 106 -5.01 7.02 -0.26
CA LEU A 106 -4.10 6.30 0.63
C LEU A 106 -2.69 6.93 0.58
N VAL A 107 -1.95 6.80 1.68
CA VAL A 107 -0.52 7.14 1.75
C VAL A 107 0.22 6.05 2.51
N GLY A 108 1.51 5.88 2.24
CA GLY A 108 2.28 4.86 2.94
C GLY A 108 3.69 4.69 2.41
N THR A 109 4.21 3.50 2.61
CA THR A 109 5.54 3.11 2.14
C THR A 109 5.48 1.82 1.33
N TRP A 110 6.38 1.71 0.36
CA TRP A 110 6.62 0.51 -0.42
C TRP A 110 8.02 -0.02 -0.11
N HIS A 111 8.09 -1.22 0.44
CA HIS A 111 9.31 -1.85 0.90
C HIS A 111 9.86 -2.74 -0.21
N LEU A 112 10.68 -2.13 -1.07
CA LEU A 112 11.32 -2.81 -2.20
C LEU A 112 12.60 -3.52 -1.72
N PRO A 113 12.92 -4.71 -2.27
CA PRO A 113 14.21 -5.34 -2.05
C PRO A 113 15.36 -4.41 -2.43
N GLU A 114 16.51 -4.58 -1.78
CA GLU A 114 17.77 -3.88 -2.09
C GLU A 114 17.75 -2.35 -1.92
N ARG A 115 16.66 -1.79 -1.40
CA ARG A 115 16.60 -0.39 -0.96
C ARG A 115 16.75 -0.31 0.55
N ASP A 116 17.67 0.54 1.00
CA ASP A 116 17.87 0.83 2.42
C ASP A 116 16.66 1.56 3.05
N GLN A 117 15.95 2.35 2.24
CA GLN A 117 14.79 3.12 2.69
C GLN A 117 13.56 2.75 1.89
N ALA A 118 12.45 2.58 2.61
CA ALA A 118 11.16 2.33 2.01
C ALA A 118 10.69 3.54 1.19
N LEU A 119 10.24 3.29 -0.03
CA LEU A 119 9.81 4.34 -0.93
C LEU A 119 8.48 4.93 -0.44
N ARG A 120 8.39 6.25 -0.31
CA ARG A 120 7.13 6.90 0.07
C ARG A 120 6.16 6.85 -1.10
N VAL A 121 4.90 6.50 -0.84
CA VAL A 121 3.87 6.43 -1.88
C VAL A 121 2.63 7.22 -1.50
N ILE A 122 2.04 7.85 -2.50
CA ILE A 122 0.67 8.36 -2.44
C ILE A 122 -0.18 7.60 -3.45
N VAL A 123 -1.42 7.30 -3.09
CA VAL A 123 -2.29 6.44 -3.89
C VAL A 123 -3.63 7.12 -4.07
N GLN A 124 -4.07 7.16 -5.31
CA GLN A 124 -5.42 7.56 -5.69
C GLN A 124 -6.19 6.34 -6.21
N CYS A 125 -7.35 6.08 -5.62
CA CYS A 125 -8.25 4.98 -5.94
C CYS A 125 -9.48 5.50 -6.70
N LYS A 126 -9.67 5.05 -7.93
CA LYS A 126 -10.82 5.45 -8.76
C LYS A 126 -11.69 4.25 -9.14
N ALA A 127 -12.74 4.02 -8.37
CA ALA A 127 -13.72 2.94 -8.56
C ALA A 127 -14.77 3.21 -9.65
N LEU A 128 -14.36 3.74 -10.81
CA LEU A 128 -15.27 4.15 -11.88
C LEU A 128 -15.88 2.95 -12.61
N LYS A 129 -17.15 3.08 -13.03
CA LYS A 129 -17.81 2.09 -13.92
C LYS A 129 -17.40 2.28 -15.38
N THR A 130 -17.06 3.50 -15.77
CA THR A 130 -16.69 3.93 -17.13
C THR A 130 -15.19 3.80 -17.37
N LYS A 131 -14.77 4.02 -18.63
CA LYS A 131 -13.35 4.06 -19.02
C LYS A 131 -12.61 5.19 -18.32
N LEU A 132 -11.34 4.97 -18.04
CA LEU A 132 -10.46 5.96 -17.41
C LEU A 132 -10.00 7.01 -18.42
N GLY A 133 -10.12 8.28 -18.03
CA GLY A 133 -9.65 9.40 -18.83
C GLY A 133 -8.28 9.91 -18.39
N PRO A 134 -7.53 10.59 -19.28
CA PRO A 134 -6.23 11.20 -18.96
C PRO A 134 -6.32 12.31 -17.90
N ASN A 135 -7.52 12.84 -17.63
CA ASN A 135 -7.75 13.80 -16.55
C ASN A 135 -7.37 13.24 -15.17
N LEU A 136 -7.52 11.93 -14.94
CA LEU A 136 -7.15 11.31 -13.66
C LEU A 136 -5.64 11.37 -13.41
N VAL A 137 -4.82 11.31 -14.45
CA VAL A 137 -3.37 11.45 -14.32
C VAL A 137 -2.99 12.88 -13.95
N ARG A 138 -3.66 13.88 -14.53
CA ARG A 138 -3.47 15.30 -14.16
C ARG A 138 -3.95 15.60 -12.74
N GLU A 139 -5.03 14.95 -12.32
CA GLU A 139 -5.51 15.01 -10.93
C GLU A 139 -4.46 14.40 -9.99
N LEU A 140 -3.89 13.25 -10.34
CA LEU A 140 -2.80 12.62 -9.60
C LEU A 140 -1.54 13.50 -9.55
N ASP A 141 -1.16 14.17 -10.65
CA ASP A 141 -0.04 15.13 -10.65
C ASP A 141 -0.28 16.26 -9.62
N GLY A 142 -1.53 16.72 -9.52
CA GLY A 142 -1.97 17.67 -8.51
C GLY A 142 -1.82 17.14 -7.09
N ALA A 143 -2.27 15.90 -6.83
CA ALA A 143 -2.11 15.21 -5.56
C ALA A 143 -0.62 14.96 -5.20
N PHE A 144 0.21 14.65 -6.20
CA PHE A 144 1.65 14.50 -6.06
C PHE A 144 2.32 15.79 -5.62
N ARG A 145 1.92 16.94 -6.19
CA ARG A 145 2.43 18.23 -5.75
C ARG A 145 2.00 18.57 -4.33
N HIS A 146 0.74 18.29 -3.99
CA HIS A 146 0.15 18.65 -2.70
C HIS A 146 0.14 17.51 -1.70
N SER A 147 1.11 16.60 -1.76
CA SER A 147 1.14 15.43 -0.88
C SER A 147 1.05 15.82 0.60
N PRO A 148 0.47 14.95 1.45
CA PRO A 148 0.38 15.20 2.89
C PRO A 148 1.75 15.40 3.56
N VAL A 149 1.74 16.04 4.72
CA VAL A 149 2.95 16.17 5.57
C VAL A 149 3.48 14.77 5.87
N GLY A 150 4.80 14.58 5.74
CA GLY A 150 5.44 13.25 5.79
C GLY A 150 5.63 12.60 4.42
N TRP A 151 4.91 13.03 3.37
CA TRP A 151 5.08 12.56 1.99
C TRP A 151 5.52 13.67 1.02
N ARG A 152 5.87 14.85 1.52
CA ARG A 152 6.47 15.94 0.74
C ARG A 152 7.97 15.73 0.58
N THR A 153 8.36 14.75 -0.23
CA THR A 153 9.76 14.46 -0.61
C THR A 153 9.88 14.36 -2.13
N SER A 154 11.11 14.46 -2.65
CA SER A 154 11.44 14.16 -4.05
C SER A 154 11.45 12.65 -4.33
N ASP A 155 11.85 11.84 -3.34
CA ASP A 155 11.86 10.37 -3.43
C ASP A 155 10.51 9.78 -3.00
N LYS A 156 9.52 9.91 -3.87
CA LYS A 156 8.18 9.33 -3.68
C LYS A 156 7.55 8.95 -5.01
N LEU A 157 6.57 8.06 -4.96
CA LEU A 157 5.83 7.58 -6.12
C LEU A 157 4.34 7.95 -6.03
N GLY A 158 3.77 8.43 -7.13
CA GLY A 158 2.33 8.60 -7.27
C GLY A 158 1.70 7.37 -7.91
N ILE A 159 0.64 6.81 -7.32
CA ILE A 159 0.00 5.59 -7.81
C ILE A 159 -1.47 5.85 -8.13
N LEU A 160 -1.91 5.56 -9.37
CA LEU A 160 -3.32 5.53 -9.75
C LEU A 160 -3.83 4.08 -9.81
N ILE A 161 -4.87 3.78 -9.05
CA ILE A 161 -5.44 2.43 -8.97
C ILE A 161 -6.91 2.43 -9.36
N SER A 162 -7.28 1.51 -10.24
CA SER A 162 -8.63 1.46 -10.81
C SER A 162 -9.01 0.07 -11.31
N PRO A 163 -10.30 -0.32 -11.31
CA PRO A 163 -10.74 -1.66 -11.73
C PRO A 163 -10.93 -1.79 -13.23
N ARG A 164 -10.37 -0.87 -14.02
CA ARG A 164 -10.55 -0.76 -15.47
C ARG A 164 -9.19 -0.62 -16.11
N GLU A 165 -9.03 -1.15 -17.32
CA GLU A 165 -7.80 -1.00 -18.08
C GLU A 165 -7.48 0.48 -18.38
N ALA A 166 -6.19 0.78 -18.42
CA ALA A 166 -5.71 2.08 -18.85
C ALA A 166 -6.08 2.29 -20.32
N THR A 167 -6.73 3.41 -20.63
CA THR A 167 -6.93 3.82 -22.02
C THR A 167 -5.60 4.28 -22.61
N LYS A 168 -5.51 4.39 -23.95
CA LYS A 168 -4.34 4.99 -24.61
C LYS A 168 -4.04 6.39 -24.02
N GLY A 169 -5.07 7.20 -23.79
CA GLY A 169 -4.89 8.52 -23.18
C GLY A 169 -4.28 8.48 -21.78
N VAL A 170 -4.66 7.50 -20.94
CA VAL A 170 -4.05 7.32 -19.61
C VAL A 170 -2.58 6.88 -19.73
N ARG A 171 -2.28 5.91 -20.59
CA ARG A 171 -0.90 5.46 -20.85
C ARG A 171 -0.01 6.60 -21.35
N ASP A 172 -0.50 7.36 -22.33
CA ASP A 172 0.20 8.51 -22.89
C ASP A 172 0.42 9.61 -21.84
N ALA A 173 -0.56 9.86 -20.97
CA ALA A 173 -0.45 10.86 -19.91
C ALA A 173 0.56 10.45 -18.83
N ILE A 174 0.56 9.18 -18.40
CA ILE A 174 1.56 8.66 -17.44
C ILE A 174 2.96 8.77 -18.03
N SER A 175 3.14 8.35 -19.28
CA SER A 175 4.44 8.41 -19.97
C SER A 175 4.98 9.84 -20.12
N LYS A 176 4.10 10.84 -20.20
CA LYS A 176 4.46 12.27 -20.37
C LYS A 176 4.58 13.03 -19.05
N SER A 177 4.12 12.47 -17.93
CA SER A 177 4.22 13.16 -16.64
C SER A 177 5.68 13.36 -16.25
N SER A 178 5.98 14.52 -15.67
CA SER A 178 7.29 14.82 -15.09
C SER A 178 7.50 14.14 -13.73
N TYR A 179 6.45 13.55 -13.15
CA TYR A 179 6.51 12.89 -11.86
C TYR A 179 6.67 11.38 -12.01
N PRO A 180 7.33 10.69 -11.05
CA PRO A 180 7.37 9.24 -10.99
C PRO A 180 5.97 8.70 -10.71
N LEU A 181 5.39 8.05 -11.71
CA LEU A 181 4.01 7.55 -11.66
C LEU A 181 3.93 6.06 -11.96
N LEU A 182 3.04 5.39 -11.24
CA LEU A 182 2.64 4.02 -11.42
C LEU A 182 1.12 3.95 -11.55
N TRP A 183 0.63 3.05 -12.38
CA TRP A 183 -0.77 2.72 -12.47
C TRP A 183 -0.94 1.21 -12.31
N MET A 184 -2.02 0.83 -11.63
CA MET A 184 -2.38 -0.57 -11.43
C MET A 184 -3.87 -0.79 -11.73
N MET A 185 -4.15 -1.90 -12.42
CA MET A 185 -5.50 -2.44 -12.53
C MET A 185 -5.74 -3.46 -11.43
N ILE A 186 -6.41 -3.05 -10.38
CA ILE A 186 -6.87 -3.93 -9.30
C ILE A 186 -8.39 -4.03 -9.40
N GLU A 187 -8.90 -5.24 -9.60
CA GLU A 187 -10.34 -5.47 -9.66
C GLU A 187 -10.99 -5.34 -8.28
N ARG A 188 -12.32 -5.30 -8.25
CA ARG A 188 -13.10 -5.10 -7.01
C ARG A 188 -12.98 -6.27 -6.03
N ASP A 189 -12.51 -7.41 -6.51
CA ASP A 189 -12.20 -8.60 -5.72
C ASP A 189 -10.74 -8.61 -5.21
N GLY A 190 -9.96 -7.57 -5.51
CA GLY A 190 -8.57 -7.43 -5.10
C GLY A 190 -7.57 -8.10 -6.04
N VAL A 191 -7.99 -8.64 -7.18
CA VAL A 191 -7.05 -9.27 -8.13
C VAL A 191 -6.30 -8.21 -8.93
N LEU A 192 -4.97 -8.27 -8.90
CA LEU A 192 -4.11 -7.43 -9.74
C LEU A 192 -4.07 -8.03 -11.16
N ARG A 193 -4.44 -7.22 -12.15
CA ARG A 193 -4.52 -7.62 -13.57
C ARG A 193 -3.40 -7.05 -14.41
N GLN A 194 -3.00 -5.81 -14.12
CA GLN A 194 -2.01 -5.07 -14.89
C GLN A 194 -1.32 -4.04 -14.00
N ALA A 195 -0.06 -3.73 -14.32
CA ALA A 195 0.65 -2.58 -13.78
C ALA A 195 1.47 -1.92 -14.90
N LEU A 196 1.65 -0.61 -14.83
CA LEU A 196 2.49 0.15 -15.75
C LEU A 196 3.05 1.39 -15.05
N TRP A 197 4.29 1.74 -15.32
CA TRP A 197 4.96 2.92 -14.77
C TRP A 197 5.67 3.69 -15.88
N ASN A 198 6.11 4.91 -15.57
CA ASN A 198 6.89 5.72 -16.51
C ASN A 198 8.39 5.67 -16.17
N GLY A 199 9.24 6.18 -17.08
CA GLY A 199 10.69 6.25 -16.86
C GLY A 199 11.08 7.08 -15.63
N LYS A 200 10.23 8.02 -15.18
CA LYS A 200 10.47 8.74 -13.93
C LYS A 200 10.37 7.85 -12.69
N ALA A 201 9.52 6.84 -12.72
CA ALA A 201 9.51 5.82 -11.68
C ALA A 201 10.82 5.00 -11.71
N GLU A 202 11.33 4.67 -12.90
CA GLU A 202 12.62 3.97 -13.06
C GLU A 202 13.78 4.81 -12.53
N ASP A 203 13.80 6.13 -12.82
CA ASP A 203 14.81 7.09 -12.33
C ASP A 203 14.91 7.13 -10.80
N ILE A 204 13.80 6.91 -10.09
CA ILE A 204 13.79 6.83 -8.62
C ILE A 204 14.07 5.42 -8.10
N GLY A 205 14.53 4.51 -8.97
CA GLY A 205 15.00 3.17 -8.65
C GLY A 205 13.93 2.08 -8.72
N LEU A 206 13.00 2.15 -9.68
CA LEU A 206 12.05 1.06 -10.00
C LEU A 206 12.44 0.29 -11.27
N ALA A 207 13.69 0.43 -11.75
CA ALA A 207 14.15 -0.24 -12.97
C ALA A 207 14.10 -1.77 -12.89
N ALA A 208 14.27 -2.34 -11.70
CA ALA A 208 14.18 -3.79 -11.42
C ALA A 208 12.72 -4.31 -11.32
N LEU A 209 11.72 -3.41 -11.30
CA LEU A 209 10.33 -3.80 -11.15
C LEU A 209 9.84 -4.52 -12.42
N GLY A 210 9.22 -5.67 -12.25
CA GLY A 210 8.63 -6.47 -13.31
C GLY A 210 7.17 -6.83 -13.06
N VAL A 211 6.52 -7.35 -14.10
CA VAL A 211 5.16 -7.90 -14.03
C VAL A 211 5.16 -9.26 -14.70
N GLU A 212 4.72 -10.28 -13.98
CA GLU A 212 4.61 -11.64 -14.51
C GLU A 212 3.18 -12.17 -14.41
N THR A 213 2.77 -12.96 -15.39
CA THR A 213 1.44 -13.60 -15.38
C THR A 213 1.47 -14.88 -14.57
N GLN A 214 0.63 -14.96 -13.54
CA GLN A 214 0.42 -16.19 -12.81
C GLN A 214 -0.63 -17.05 -13.51
N TYR A 215 -0.21 -18.19 -14.08
CA TYR A 215 -1.13 -19.14 -14.69
C TYR A 215 -1.82 -19.96 -13.60
N GLY A 216 -3.10 -19.66 -13.34
CA GLY A 216 -3.96 -20.52 -12.51
C GLY A 216 -4.15 -21.88 -13.18
N GLY A 217 -3.73 -22.95 -12.52
CA GLY A 217 -3.85 -24.31 -13.04
C GLY A 217 -5.30 -24.69 -13.37
N GLN A 218 -5.45 -25.34 -14.53
CA GLN A 218 -6.59 -26.16 -15.00
C GLN A 218 -7.97 -25.79 -14.43
N SER A 219 -8.68 -24.89 -15.10
CA SER A 219 -10.15 -24.81 -15.03
C SER A 219 -10.69 -24.28 -16.36
N ALA A 220 -11.68 -24.96 -16.93
CA ALA A 220 -12.23 -24.73 -18.28
C ALA A 220 -13.09 -23.46 -18.42
N GLN A 221 -12.80 -22.41 -17.67
CA GLN A 221 -13.34 -21.06 -17.85
C GLN A 221 -12.17 -20.14 -18.24
N PRO A 222 -12.38 -19.08 -19.02
CA PRO A 222 -11.34 -18.09 -19.28
C PRO A 222 -11.01 -17.38 -17.97
N VAL A 223 -10.13 -17.97 -17.16
CA VAL A 223 -9.61 -17.38 -15.94
C VAL A 223 -8.85 -16.15 -16.41
N LEU A 224 -9.42 -14.97 -16.15
CA LEU A 224 -8.72 -13.71 -16.34
C LEU A 224 -7.35 -13.83 -15.67
N LYS A 225 -6.29 -13.46 -16.38
CA LYS A 225 -4.90 -13.62 -15.92
C LYS A 225 -4.70 -12.75 -14.68
N GLU A 226 -4.30 -13.35 -13.56
CA GLU A 226 -3.75 -12.61 -12.42
C GLU A 226 -2.27 -12.32 -12.73
N VAL A 227 -1.81 -11.14 -12.36
CA VAL A 227 -0.38 -10.79 -12.46
C VAL A 227 0.20 -10.55 -11.09
N ILE A 228 1.48 -10.86 -10.97
CA ILE A 228 2.29 -10.58 -9.78
C ILE A 228 3.33 -9.52 -10.12
N LEU A 229 3.72 -8.75 -9.11
CA LEU A 229 4.84 -7.83 -9.21
C LEU A 229 6.12 -8.58 -8.82
N THR A 230 7.17 -8.40 -9.62
CA THR A 230 8.48 -9.00 -9.40
C THR A 230 9.55 -7.94 -9.23
N TRP A 231 10.67 -8.30 -8.63
CA TRP A 231 11.88 -7.50 -8.49
C TRP A 231 13.05 -8.34 -9.00
N ASP A 232 13.68 -7.90 -10.08
CA ASP A 232 14.72 -8.65 -10.80
C ASP A 232 14.30 -10.09 -11.14
N GLY A 233 13.04 -10.26 -11.52
CA GLY A 233 12.43 -11.54 -11.89
C GLY A 233 11.92 -12.37 -10.71
N GLU A 234 12.22 -11.99 -9.46
CA GLU A 234 11.73 -12.69 -8.28
C GLU A 234 10.44 -12.08 -7.74
N PRO A 235 9.43 -12.87 -7.31
CA PRO A 235 8.20 -12.33 -6.74
C PRO A 235 8.46 -11.41 -5.53
N LEU A 236 7.82 -10.24 -5.51
CA LEU A 236 7.90 -9.34 -4.36
C LEU A 236 7.39 -10.05 -3.10
N PRO A 237 8.03 -9.80 -1.94
CA PRO A 237 7.58 -10.37 -0.69
C PRO A 237 6.25 -9.76 -0.25
N TYR A 238 5.54 -10.50 0.59
CA TYR A 238 4.39 -9.99 1.32
C TYR A 238 4.88 -9.05 2.43
N MET A 239 4.10 -8.03 2.75
CA MET A 239 4.41 -7.08 3.82
C MET A 239 4.60 -7.79 5.17
N ASP A 240 3.88 -8.88 5.44
CA ASP A 240 4.05 -9.64 6.68
C ASP A 240 5.46 -10.26 6.81
N LYS A 241 6.07 -10.67 5.69
CA LYS A 241 7.47 -11.14 5.67
C LYS A 241 8.42 -9.98 5.96
N VAL A 242 8.17 -8.82 5.36
CA VAL A 242 8.97 -7.60 5.58
C VAL A 242 8.91 -7.15 7.05
N GLU A 243 7.72 -7.11 7.65
CA GLU A 243 7.50 -6.80 9.07
C GLU A 243 8.25 -7.79 9.98
N GLY A 244 8.27 -9.08 9.61
CA GLY A 244 9.05 -10.10 10.31
C GLY A 244 10.56 -9.86 10.26
N GLU A 245 11.11 -9.50 9.11
CA GLU A 245 12.54 -9.16 8.99
C GLU A 245 12.88 -7.87 9.75
N MET A 246 12.02 -6.85 9.69
CA MET A 246 12.17 -5.63 10.49
C MET A 246 12.21 -5.92 11.99
N SER A 247 11.34 -6.82 12.45
CA SER A 247 11.27 -7.22 13.86
C SER A 247 12.55 -7.95 14.30
N LYS A 248 13.14 -8.78 13.44
CA LYS A 248 14.43 -9.45 13.71
C LYS A 248 15.56 -8.44 13.81
N ILE A 249 15.62 -7.47 12.90
CA ILE A 249 16.63 -6.40 12.93
C ILE A 249 16.48 -5.59 14.21
N GLU A 250 15.26 -5.16 14.56
CA GLU A 250 15.00 -4.47 15.83
C GLU A 250 15.51 -5.28 17.03
N ALA A 251 15.21 -6.58 17.10
CA ALA A 251 15.69 -7.44 18.18
C ALA A 251 17.23 -7.50 18.25
N GLN A 252 17.92 -7.53 17.10
CA GLN A 252 19.39 -7.50 17.04
C GLN A 252 19.96 -6.18 17.58
N TRP A 253 19.35 -5.05 17.23
CA TRP A 253 19.74 -3.74 17.76
C TRP A 253 19.55 -3.66 19.27
N LEU A 254 18.41 -4.12 19.79
CA LEU A 254 18.12 -4.12 21.23
C LEU A 254 19.05 -5.05 22.01
N ALA A 255 19.41 -6.20 21.42
CA ALA A 255 20.40 -7.11 22.00
C ALA A 255 21.80 -6.49 22.02
N ALA A 256 22.22 -5.83 20.94
CA ALA A 256 23.51 -5.16 20.86
C ALA A 256 23.67 -4.00 21.86
N TRP A 257 22.56 -3.42 22.31
CA TRP A 257 22.53 -2.36 23.32
C TRP A 257 22.25 -2.85 24.74
N GLU A 258 22.11 -4.16 24.95
CA GLU A 258 21.71 -4.76 26.24
C GLU A 258 20.41 -4.15 26.81
N CYS A 259 19.51 -3.68 25.92
CA CYS A 259 18.34 -2.86 26.27
C CYS A 259 17.00 -3.60 26.05
N GLN A 260 17.00 -4.92 26.16
CA GLN A 260 15.84 -5.78 25.83
C GLN A 260 14.56 -5.41 26.62
N ASP A 261 14.70 -4.95 27.87
CA ASP A 261 13.58 -4.59 28.75
C ASP A 261 13.24 -3.08 28.77
N THR A 262 13.75 -2.31 27.81
CA THR A 262 13.54 -0.85 27.79
C THR A 262 12.18 -0.48 27.20
N SER A 263 11.46 0.44 27.85
CA SER A 263 10.22 1.01 27.30
C SER A 263 10.42 1.61 25.89
N GLU A 264 9.38 1.61 25.05
CA GLU A 264 9.43 2.16 23.68
C GLU A 264 10.02 3.59 23.62
N ASN A 265 9.61 4.46 24.54
CA ASN A 265 10.13 5.83 24.62
C ASN A 265 11.63 5.86 24.98
N GLY A 266 12.08 4.94 25.83
CA GLY A 266 13.49 4.77 26.14
C GLY A 266 14.31 4.30 24.94
N LYS A 267 13.79 3.34 24.16
CA LYS A 267 14.43 2.86 22.93
C LYS A 267 14.59 4.00 21.90
N VAL A 268 13.54 4.80 21.68
CA VAL A 268 13.58 5.94 20.76
C VAL A 268 14.64 6.97 21.17
N LYS A 269 14.68 7.35 22.46
CA LYS A 269 15.70 8.28 22.99
C LYS A 269 17.12 7.75 22.84
N LEU A 270 17.31 6.44 23.00
CA LEU A 270 18.63 5.82 22.83
C LEU A 270 19.06 5.85 21.36
N LEU A 271 18.16 5.53 20.45
CA LEU A 271 18.40 5.66 19.01
C LEU A 271 18.74 7.10 18.61
N GLU A 272 18.06 8.11 19.18
CA GLU A 272 18.39 9.53 18.95
C GLU A 272 19.83 9.85 19.38
N LYS A 273 20.27 9.35 20.55
CA LYS A 273 21.65 9.52 21.01
C LYS A 273 22.64 8.83 20.08
N VAL A 274 22.33 7.60 19.64
CA VAL A 274 23.21 6.85 18.72
C VAL A 274 23.31 7.57 17.37
N GLN A 275 22.19 8.03 16.80
CA GLN A 275 22.18 8.80 15.56
C GLN A 275 22.92 10.13 15.69
N ALA A 276 22.86 10.79 16.86
CA ALA A 276 23.62 12.01 17.13
C ALA A 276 25.13 11.76 17.22
N MET A 277 25.54 10.59 17.72
CA MET A 277 26.96 10.20 17.81
C MET A 277 27.51 9.60 16.51
N PHE A 278 26.65 8.96 15.72
CA PHE A 278 27.00 8.27 14.48
C PHE A 278 25.99 8.61 13.37
N PRO A 279 26.10 9.82 12.77
CA PRO A 279 25.15 10.28 11.76
C PRO A 279 25.12 9.43 10.48
N ASP A 280 26.20 8.69 10.20
CA ASP A 280 26.33 7.84 9.00
C ASP A 280 25.69 6.45 9.17
N VAL A 281 25.20 6.11 10.37
CA VAL A 281 24.69 4.77 10.72
C VAL A 281 23.16 4.68 10.51
N ILE A 282 22.64 5.39 9.51
CA ILE A 282 21.22 5.36 9.19
C ILE A 282 20.94 4.13 8.32
N GLY A 283 20.26 3.13 8.88
CA GLY A 283 19.79 1.93 8.15
C GLY A 283 20.74 0.73 8.17
N GLY A 284 21.95 0.86 8.72
CA GLY A 284 22.90 -0.24 8.92
C GLY A 284 23.37 -0.31 10.37
N MET A 285 23.63 -1.51 10.89
CA MET A 285 24.23 -1.69 12.21
C MET A 285 25.60 -0.98 12.24
N PRO A 286 25.94 -0.18 13.26
CA PRO A 286 27.31 0.31 13.38
C PRO A 286 28.21 -0.92 13.49
N PRO A 287 29.42 -0.92 12.90
CA PRO A 287 30.36 -1.99 13.15
C PRO A 287 30.53 -2.07 14.67
N LEU A 288 30.00 -3.15 15.27
CA LEU A 288 30.33 -3.53 16.63
C LEU A 288 31.85 -3.44 16.68
N THR A 289 32.36 -2.51 17.49
CA THR A 289 33.79 -2.43 17.73
C THR A 289 34.17 -3.76 18.37
N ARG A 290 34.60 -4.70 17.52
CA ARG A 290 35.25 -5.93 17.90
C ARG A 290 36.36 -5.46 18.82
N GLY A 291 36.23 -5.78 20.11
CA GLY A 291 37.09 -5.25 21.15
C GLY A 291 38.53 -5.29 20.67
N ARG A 292 39.25 -4.16 20.79
CA ARG A 292 40.71 -4.24 20.83
C ARG A 292 41.02 -5.12 22.02
N GLY A 293 41.29 -6.40 21.75
CA GLY A 293 42.10 -7.22 22.61
C GLY A 293 43.38 -6.44 22.83
N THR A 294 43.49 -5.84 24.01
CA THR A 294 44.78 -5.49 24.56
C THR A 294 45.50 -6.80 24.83
N GLU A 295 46.26 -7.26 23.84
CA GLU A 295 47.40 -8.14 24.11
C GLU A 295 48.45 -7.29 24.84
N ARG A 296 48.63 -7.61 26.12
CA ARG A 296 49.88 -7.46 26.84
C ARG A 296 50.17 -8.79 27.53
#